data_AF-A0AAD9X8A0-F1
#
_entry.id   AF-A0AAD9X8A0-F1
#
_cell.length_a   1.000
_cell.length_b   1.000
_cell.length_c   1.000
_cell.angle_alpha   90.00
_cell.angle_beta   90.00
_cell.angle_gamma   90.00
#
_symmetry.space_group_name_H-M   'P 1'
#
loop_
_entity.id
_entity.type
_entity.pdbx_description
1 polymer ?
#
loop_
_entity_poly.entity_id
_entity_poly.type
_entity_poly.pdbx_seq_one_letter_code
_entity_poly.pdbx_strand_id
1 'polypeptide(L)'
;MPENGSNSLVIDWEPSDPTSEYFAYLYFAELDQSQANNETREEKVFCNGELFYGPFTPSYLSSNTLYSKNPLSGQTLEFSTTKRRNHHYRPLSTRLSFIN
;
A
#
# COMPACT_ATOMS: atom_id res chain seq x y z
N MET A 1 -15.55 5.45 -0.26
CA MET A 1 -15.13 4.42 0.72
C MET A 1 -14.74 3.18 -0.08
N PRO A 2 -13.64 2.48 0.24
CA PRO A 2 -13.28 1.29 -0.52
C PRO A 2 -14.29 0.19 -0.22
N GLU A 3 -15.03 -0.21 -1.24
CA GLU A 3 -15.93 -1.35 -1.22
C GLU A 3 -15.11 -2.64 -1.35
N ASN A 4 -15.25 -3.53 -0.38
CA ASN A 4 -14.63 -4.84 -0.24
C ASN A 4 -14.71 -5.62 -1.58
N GLY A 5 -13.67 -5.49 -2.40
CA GLY A 5 -13.59 -6.09 -3.73
C GLY A 5 -12.20 -6.68 -3.89
N SER A 6 -12.14 -7.90 -4.42
CA SER A 6 -11.00 -8.85 -4.39
C SER A 6 -9.64 -8.34 -4.88
N ASN A 7 -9.54 -7.10 -5.39
CA ASN A 7 -8.36 -6.58 -6.07
C ASN A 7 -7.81 -5.28 -5.45
N SER A 8 -8.21 -4.92 -4.23
CA SER A 8 -7.58 -3.86 -3.42
C SER A 8 -6.96 -4.53 -2.19
N LEU A 9 -5.69 -4.21 -1.89
CA LEU A 9 -5.06 -4.64 -0.65
C LEU A 9 -5.49 -3.67 0.46
N VAL A 10 -5.94 -4.22 1.57
CA VAL A 10 -6.28 -3.47 2.79
C VAL A 10 -5.50 -4.09 3.95
N ILE A 11 -4.81 -3.26 4.72
CA ILE A 11 -3.99 -3.66 5.87
C ILE A 11 -4.30 -2.70 7.00
N ASP A 12 -4.85 -3.23 8.09
CA ASP A 12 -5.17 -2.46 9.28
C ASP A 12 -4.13 -2.69 10.37
N TRP A 13 -3.82 -1.63 11.11
CA TRP A 13 -3.01 -1.71 12.29
C TRP A 13 -3.58 -0.85 13.41
N GLU A 14 -3.67 -1.41 14.61
CA GLU A 14 -4.18 -0.74 15.80
C GLU A 14 -3.01 -0.51 16.78
N PRO A 15 -2.59 0.75 17.00
CA PRO A 15 -1.61 1.04 18.02
C PRO A 15 -2.15 0.73 19.43
N SER A 16 -1.27 0.33 20.35
CA SER A 16 -1.67 0.11 21.76
C SER A 16 -2.11 1.41 22.46
N ASP A 17 -1.56 2.55 22.03
CA ASP A 17 -1.97 3.89 22.45
C ASP A 17 -2.24 4.74 21.20
N PRO A 18 -3.49 5.22 20.99
CA PRO A 18 -3.86 6.02 19.83
C PRO A 18 -3.08 7.33 19.67
N THR A 19 -2.46 7.82 20.76
CA THR A 19 -1.67 9.06 20.76
C THR A 19 -0.19 8.84 20.43
N SER A 20 0.27 7.59 20.45
CA SER A 20 1.64 7.26 20.07
C SER A 20 1.88 7.53 18.58
N GLU A 21 3.06 8.05 18.29
CA GLU A 21 3.49 8.45 16.96
C GLU A 21 4.37 7.36 16.33
N TYR A 22 4.06 6.98 15.09
CA TYR A 22 4.77 5.91 14.38
C TYR A 22 5.14 6.33 12.97
N PHE A 23 6.33 5.92 12.53
CA PHE A 23 6.69 5.95 11.11
C PHE A 23 6.28 4.64 10.45
N ALA A 24 5.44 4.75 9.42
CA ALA A 24 5.02 3.61 8.63
C ALA A 24 5.98 3.39 7.46
N TYR A 25 6.35 2.12 7.22
CA TYR A 25 7.11 1.69 6.05
C TYR A 25 6.33 0.57 5.34
N LEU A 26 6.00 0.80 4.08
CA LEU A 26 5.34 -0.16 3.20
C LEU A 26 6.31 -0.61 2.12
N TYR A 27 6.52 -1.92 2.04
CA TYR A 27 7.35 -2.55 1.02
C TYR A 27 6.44 -3.18 -0.03
N PHE A 28 6.61 -2.79 -1.28
CA PHE A 28 5.91 -3.34 -2.43
C PHE A 28 6.89 -4.08 -3.33
N ALA A 29 6.52 -5.26 -3.78
CA ALA A 29 7.25 -5.99 -4.82
C ALA A 29 6.30 -6.42 -5.94
N GLU A 30 6.61 -6.00 -7.18
CA GLU A 30 5.95 -6.52 -8.37
C GLU A 30 6.63 -7.83 -8.79
N LEU A 31 5.86 -8.91 -8.75
CA LEU A 31 6.31 -10.24 -9.16
C LEU A 31 5.69 -10.67 -10.49
N ASP A 32 4.77 -9.87 -11.04
CA ASP A 32 4.16 -10.17 -12.34
C ASP A 32 5.05 -9.67 -13.47
N GLN A 33 5.44 -10.61 -14.33
CA GLN A 33 6.26 -10.33 -15.52
C GLN A 33 5.48 -9.57 -16.60
N SER A 34 4.16 -9.41 -16.47
CA SER A 34 3.36 -8.62 -17.41
C SER A 34 3.85 -7.17 -17.57
N GLN A 35 4.47 -6.58 -16.54
CA GLN A 35 5.13 -5.27 -16.67
C GLN A 35 6.27 -5.26 -17.70
N ALA A 36 6.95 -6.39 -17.91
CA ALA A 36 7.99 -6.51 -18.93
C ALA A 36 7.44 -6.42 -20.37
N ASN A 37 6.11 -6.50 -20.54
CA ASN A 37 5.42 -6.40 -21.83
C ASN A 37 4.79 -5.00 -22.06
N ASN A 38 5.36 -3.94 -21.47
CA ASN A 38 4.89 -2.54 -21.53
C ASN A 38 3.55 -2.25 -20.85
N GLU A 39 3.05 -3.15 -20.01
CA GLU A 39 1.88 -2.89 -19.15
C GLU A 39 2.34 -2.34 -17.80
N THR A 40 2.58 -1.02 -17.71
CA THR A 40 2.98 -0.39 -16.44
C THR A 40 1.77 -0.16 -15.52
N ARG A 41 1.86 -0.62 -14.26
CA ARG A 41 0.82 -0.39 -13.24
C ARG A 41 1.06 0.95 -12.54
N GLU A 42 0.06 1.81 -12.44
CA GLU A 42 0.06 2.93 -11.50
C GLU A 42 -0.77 2.56 -10.27
N GLU A 43 -0.14 2.61 -9.10
CA GLU A 43 -0.77 2.33 -7.81
C GLU A 43 -0.85 3.62 -6.99
N LYS A 44 -1.96 3.79 -6.25
CA LYS A 44 -2.06 4.79 -5.17
C LYS A 44 -2.32 4.07 -3.87
N VAL A 45 -1.69 4.55 -2.82
CA VAL A 45 -1.84 4.06 -1.45
C VAL A 45 -2.55 5.13 -0.64
N PHE A 46 -3.51 4.72 0.17
CA PHE A 46 -4.27 5.55 1.06
C PHE A 46 -4.02 5.12 2.51
N CYS A 47 -4.03 6.06 3.43
CA CYS A 47 -4.03 5.83 4.88
C CYS A 47 -5.28 6.49 5.45
N ASN A 48 -6.16 5.72 6.11
CA ASN A 48 -7.44 6.21 6.63
C ASN A 48 -8.29 6.96 5.58
N GLY A 49 -8.23 6.50 4.33
CA GLY A 49 -8.93 7.11 3.18
C GLY A 49 -8.25 8.34 2.57
N GLU A 50 -7.21 8.89 3.18
CA GLU A 50 -6.43 10.00 2.63
C GLU A 50 -5.26 9.50 1.78
N LEU A 51 -4.88 10.25 0.74
CA LEU A 51 -3.78 9.86 -0.14
C LEU A 51 -2.46 9.86 0.65
N PHE A 52 -1.90 8.66 0.83
CA PHE A 52 -0.63 8.45 1.50
C PHE A 52 0.55 8.55 0.52
N TYR A 53 0.42 7.88 -0.63
CA TYR A 53 1.46 7.89 -1.67
C TYR A 53 0.87 7.62 -3.06
N GLY A 54 1.56 8.13 -4.07
CA GLY A 54 1.29 7.82 -5.47
C GLY A 54 0.66 8.99 -6.26
N PRO A 55 0.34 8.76 -7.55
CA PRO A 55 0.51 7.49 -8.27
C PRO A 55 1.98 7.09 -8.42
N PHE A 56 2.27 5.79 -8.40
CA PHE A 56 3.61 5.27 -8.66
C PHE A 56 3.57 3.90 -9.34
N THR A 57 4.65 3.56 -10.04
CA THR A 57 4.81 2.25 -10.68
C THR A 57 5.83 1.42 -9.90
N PRO A 58 5.40 0.33 -9.23
CA PRO A 58 6.34 -0.61 -8.64
C PRO A 58 7.23 -1.21 -9.71
N SER A 59 8.50 -1.45 -9.38
CA SER A 59 9.50 -2.01 -10.28
C SER A 59 9.46 -3.53 -10.24
N TYR A 60 9.42 -4.19 -11.40
CA TYR A 60 9.46 -5.65 -11.52
C TYR A 60 10.71 -6.25 -10.85
N LEU A 61 10.51 -7.30 -10.04
CA LEU A 61 11.55 -8.01 -9.27
C LEU A 61 12.41 -7.11 -8.38
N SER A 62 11.88 -5.96 -7.99
CA SER A 62 12.53 -5.03 -7.07
C SER A 62 11.56 -4.61 -5.97
N SER A 63 12.12 -4.19 -4.84
CA SER A 63 11.35 -3.69 -3.71
C SER A 63 11.25 -2.16 -3.78
N ASN A 64 10.02 -1.64 -3.80
CA ASN A 64 9.73 -0.23 -3.60
C ASN A 64 9.34 -0.01 -2.14
N THR A 65 10.06 0.87 -1.45
CA THR A 65 9.74 1.25 -0.08
C THR A 65 9.06 2.61 -0.07
N LEU A 66 7.83 2.66 0.45
CA LEU A 66 7.11 3.87 0.75
C LEU A 66 7.17 4.10 2.25
N TYR A 67 7.31 5.36 2.68
CA TYR A 67 7.39 5.68 4.10
C TYR A 67 6.65 6.98 4.40
N SER A 68 6.16 7.09 5.65
CA SER A 68 5.53 8.33 6.11
C SER A 68 6.61 9.39 6.32
N LYS A 69 6.37 10.61 5.82
CA LYS A 69 7.28 11.75 6.05
C LYS A 69 7.11 12.38 7.42
N ASN A 70 5.89 12.30 7.94
CA ASN A 70 5.52 12.71 9.28
C ASN A 70 5.06 11.47 10.07
N PRO A 71 5.15 11.50 11.41
CA PRO A 71 4.57 10.46 12.23
C PRO A 71 3.06 10.36 12.01
N LEU A 72 2.55 9.13 12.15
CA LEU A 72 1.12 8.82 12.10
C LEU A 72 0.65 8.40 13.50
N SER A 73 -0.58 8.76 13.84
CA SER A 73 -1.26 8.39 15.08
C SER A 73 -2.76 8.23 14.80
N GLY A 74 -3.48 7.58 15.72
CA GLY A 74 -4.91 7.32 15.58
C GLY A 74 -5.33 5.99 16.18
N GLN A 75 -6.64 5.77 16.32
CA GLN A 75 -7.19 4.53 16.88
C GLN A 75 -6.87 3.31 16.00
N THR A 76 -6.91 3.52 14.68
CA THR A 76 -6.60 2.53 13.66
C THR A 76 -5.92 3.25 12.50
N LEU A 77 -4.89 2.63 11.93
CA LEU A 77 -4.26 3.04 10.68
C LEU A 77 -4.61 1.98 9.61
N GLU A 78 -5.58 2.30 8.76
CA GLU A 78 -5.97 1.49 7.61
C GLU A 78 -5.17 1.94 6.39
N PHE A 79 -4.29 1.08 5.89
CA PHE A 79 -3.64 1.26 4.59
C PHE A 79 -4.40 0.51 3.51
N SER A 80 -4.76 1.21 2.44
CA SER A 80 -5.44 0.60 1.30
C SER A 80 -4.82 1.00 -0.03
N THR A 81 -5.01 0.17 -1.06
CA THR A 81 -4.58 0.49 -2.42
C THR A 81 -5.75 0.65 -3.39
N THR A 82 -5.50 1.18 -4.59
CA THR A 82 -6.59 1.47 -5.52
C THR A 82 -7.27 0.18 -6.01
N LYS A 83 -8.61 0.16 -5.99
CA LYS A 83 -9.41 -0.99 -6.49
C LYS A 83 -9.20 -1.19 -7.99
N ARG A 84 -8.73 -2.38 -8.40
CA ARG A 84 -8.64 -2.72 -9.84
C ARG A 84 -10.00 -3.10 -10.42
N ARG A 85 -10.24 -2.73 -11.68
CA ARG A 85 -11.23 -3.40 -12.54
C ARG A 85 -10.65 -4.75 -12.98
N ASN A 86 -11.40 -5.82 -12.74
CA ASN A 86 -11.06 -7.22 -13.04
C ASN A 86 -10.17 -7.40 -14.28
N HIS A 87 -9.00 -8.03 -14.14
CA HIS A 87 -8.31 -8.85 -15.16
C HIS A 87 -7.16 -9.64 -14.47
N HIS A 88 -6.79 -10.78 -15.05
CA HIS A 88 -6.05 -11.93 -14.50
C HIS A 88 -4.59 -11.73 -14.02
N TYR A 89 -4.25 -10.63 -13.37
CA TYR A 89 -2.88 -10.37 -12.89
C TYR A 89 -2.64 -10.90 -11.47
N ARG A 90 -1.50 -11.58 -11.27
CA ARG A 90 -1.10 -12.22 -10.00
C ARG A 90 -0.45 -11.20 -9.03
N PRO A 91 -0.24 -11.54 -7.73
CA PRO A 91 -0.29 -10.55 -6.65
C PRO A 91 0.94 -9.65 -6.54
N LEU A 92 0.68 -8.37 -6.30
CA LEU A 92 1.61 -7.45 -5.66
C LEU A 92 1.82 -7.94 -4.22
N SER A 93 3.07 -8.21 -3.84
CA SER A 93 3.40 -8.57 -2.46
C SER A 93 3.63 -7.30 -1.66
N THR A 94 2.98 -7.20 -0.50
CA THR A 94 3.10 -6.05 0.39
C THR A 94 3.47 -6.47 1.81
N ARG A 95 4.41 -5.76 2.43
CA ARG A 95 4.74 -5.87 3.85
C ARG A 95 4.68 -4.50 4.52
N LEU A 96 4.15 -4.45 5.73
CA LEU A 96 4.06 -3.26 6.56
C LEU A 96 4.95 -3.41 7.80
N SER A 97 5.68 -2.36 8.16
CA SER A 97 6.43 -2.27 9.41
C SER A 97 6.32 -0.88 10.02
N PHE A 98 6.24 -0.81 11.34
CA PHE A 98 6.20 0.44 12.11
C PHE A 98 7.45 0.59 12.95
N ILE A 99 7.96 1.82 13.03
CA ILE A 99 9.09 2.20 13.90
C ILE A 99 8.61 3.37 14.78
N ASN A 100 8.93 3.30 16.07
CA ASN A 100 8.71 4.35 17.08
C ASN A 100 10.04 5.09 17.29
#